data_AF-A0A0F8X4X1-F1
#
_entry.id   AF-A0A0F8X4X1-F1
#
_cell.length_a   1.000
_cell.length_b   1.000
_cell.length_c   1.000
_cell.angle_alpha   90.00
_cell.angle_beta   90.00
_cell.angle_gamma   90.00
#
_symmetry.space_group_name_H-M   'P 1'
#
loop_
_entity.id
_entity.type
_entity.pdbx_description
1 polymer ?
#
loop_
_entity_poly.entity_id
_entity_poly.type
_entity_poly.pdbx_seq_one_letter_code
_entity_poly.pdbx_strand_id
1 'polypeptide(L)'
;MGSVKNMVRGTIFTVIYVVFTIIVPLVTFTLLFNFVVQGLPLEFEQQDYNNIIFWVVAFGLMISGCAFFKYSSPKQSIRRGIIGLIQVLVNCLYLWSYKFSGAAQWTFVIIDFGILFLDVEQMLLMYMGLYSLTIVLKVYDIFDFTINRKKIRENRMKE
;
A
#
# COMPACT_ATOMS: atom_id res chain seq x y z
N MET A 1 23.10 13.15 12.04
CA MET A 1 22.71 11.72 11.80
C MET A 1 23.48 11.14 10.62
N GLY A 2 24.31 10.11 10.82
CA GLY A 2 25.17 9.53 9.77
C GLY A 2 24.39 8.88 8.61
N SER A 3 24.98 8.94 7.41
CA SER A 3 24.40 8.38 6.16
C SER A 3 23.99 6.90 6.32
N VAL A 4 24.83 6.10 6.97
CA VAL A 4 24.59 4.67 7.23
C VAL A 4 23.31 4.44 8.05
N LYS A 5 23.08 5.23 9.10
CA LYS A 5 21.89 5.11 9.95
C LYS A 5 20.60 5.36 9.16
N ASN A 6 20.64 6.30 8.21
CA ASN A 6 19.50 6.58 7.34
C ASN A 6 19.25 5.44 6.34
N MET A 7 20.32 4.85 5.79
CA MET A 7 20.20 3.70 4.90
C MET A 7 19.60 2.48 5.62
N VAL A 8 20.12 2.13 6.80
CA VAL A 8 19.59 1.02 7.62
C VAL A 8 18.11 1.24 7.94
N ARG A 9 17.74 2.47 8.32
CA ARG A 9 16.33 2.82 8.54
C ARG A 9 15.51 2.61 7.27
N GLY A 10 15.98 3.07 6.12
CA GLY A 10 15.34 2.86 4.82
C GLY A 10 15.05 1.37 4.58
N THR A 11 16.07 0.52 4.73
CA THR A 11 15.96 -0.93 4.54
C THR A 11 14.94 -1.58 5.48
N ILE A 12 14.97 -1.24 6.77
CA ILE A 12 14.01 -1.78 7.75
C ILE A 12 12.57 -1.46 7.33
N PHE A 13 12.29 -0.21 6.95
CA PHE A 13 10.94 0.16 6.50
C PHE A 13 10.57 -0.52 5.19
N THR A 14 11.49 -0.70 4.25
CA THR A 14 11.21 -1.47 3.03
C THR A 14 10.79 -2.90 3.35
N VAL A 15 11.49 -3.59 4.25
CA VAL A 15 11.12 -4.95 4.67
C VAL A 15 9.71 -4.97 5.28
N ILE A 16 9.41 -4.01 6.17
CA ILE A 16 8.07 -3.88 6.77
C ILE A 16 7.01 -3.72 5.66
N TYR A 17 7.23 -2.85 4.69
CA TYR A 17 6.28 -2.65 3.61
C TYR A 17 6.13 -3.89 2.73
N VAL A 18 7.22 -4.59 2.37
CA VAL A 18 7.14 -5.87 1.65
C VAL A 18 6.27 -6.88 2.39
N VAL A 19 6.42 -6.99 3.71
CA VAL A 19 5.59 -7.89 4.53
C VAL A 19 4.11 -7.52 4.42
N PHE A 20 3.76 -6.25 4.64
CA PHE A 20 2.36 -5.83 4.71
C PHE A 20 1.68 -5.64 3.35
N THR A 21 2.40 -5.27 2.29
CA THR A 21 1.81 -4.98 0.97
C THR A 21 1.96 -6.11 -0.03
N ILE A 22 2.83 -7.09 0.24
CA ILE A 22 3.03 -8.26 -0.63
C ILE A 22 2.73 -9.55 0.12
N ILE A 23 3.48 -9.85 1.18
CA ILE A 23 3.43 -11.18 1.82
C ILE A 23 2.06 -11.44 2.44
N VAL A 24 1.54 -10.51 3.24
CA VAL A 24 0.23 -10.66 3.89
C VAL A 24 -0.89 -10.85 2.84
N PRO A 25 -1.05 -9.97 1.84
CA PRO A 25 -2.03 -10.18 0.77
C PRO A 25 -1.87 -11.51 0.04
N LEU A 26 -0.64 -11.88 -0.36
CA LEU A 26 -0.39 -13.15 -1.06
C LEU A 26 -0.89 -14.34 -0.23
N VAL A 27 -0.52 -14.41 1.05
CA VAL A 27 -0.96 -15.48 1.95
C VAL A 27 -2.49 -15.48 2.06
N THR A 28 -3.11 -14.30 2.23
CA THR A 28 -4.57 -14.19 2.32
C THR A 28 -5.26 -14.70 1.05
N PHE A 29 -4.82 -14.28 -0.14
CA PHE A 29 -5.41 -14.75 -1.40
C PHE A 29 -5.17 -16.23 -1.65
N THR A 30 -3.98 -16.75 -1.34
CA THR A 30 -3.69 -18.19 -1.45
C THR A 30 -4.56 -19.01 -0.50
N LEU A 31 -4.77 -18.54 0.73
CA LEU A 31 -5.67 -19.22 1.69
C LEU A 31 -7.12 -19.18 1.22
N LEU A 32 -7.57 -18.05 0.67
CA LEU A 32 -8.93 -17.91 0.15
C LEU A 32 -9.17 -18.77 -1.11
N PHE A 33 -8.19 -18.84 -2.02
CA PHE A 33 -8.28 -19.65 -3.22
C PHE A 33 -8.34 -21.15 -2.89
N ASN A 34 -7.58 -21.59 -1.90
CA ASN A 34 -7.60 -22.99 -1.43
C ASN A 34 -8.73 -23.26 -0.43
N PHE A 35 -9.58 -22.27 -0.15
CA PHE A 35 -10.66 -22.45 0.82
C PHE A 35 -11.76 -23.31 0.21
N VAL A 36 -12.06 -24.41 0.87
CA VAL A 36 -13.13 -25.33 0.49
C VAL A 36 -14.28 -25.13 1.48
N VAL A 37 -15.45 -24.71 0.98
CA VAL A 37 -16.65 -24.57 1.81
C VAL A 37 -17.53 -25.79 1.56
N GLN A 38 -17.81 -26.57 2.61
CA GLN A 38 -18.69 -27.76 2.55
C GLN A 38 -18.31 -28.80 1.48
N GLY A 39 -17.02 -28.93 1.13
CA GLY A 39 -16.54 -29.93 0.17
C GLY A 39 -16.64 -29.53 -1.31
N LEU A 40 -17.16 -28.33 -1.62
CA LEU A 40 -17.10 -27.76 -2.97
C LEU A 40 -15.91 -26.81 -3.09
N PRO A 41 -15.04 -26.98 -4.10
CA PRO A 41 -14.00 -26.01 -4.40
C PRO A 41 -14.63 -24.70 -4.85
N LEU A 42 -14.12 -23.57 -4.36
CA LEU A 42 -14.46 -22.27 -4.92
C LEU A 42 -13.93 -22.22 -6.36
N GLU A 43 -14.83 -22.07 -7.33
CA GLU A 43 -14.46 -21.91 -8.74
C GLU A 43 -13.93 -20.48 -8.96
N PHE A 44 -12.67 -20.27 -8.61
CA PHE A 44 -11.92 -19.13 -9.13
C PHE A 44 -11.27 -19.54 -10.45
N GLU A 45 -11.47 -18.73 -11.49
CA GLU A 45 -10.66 -18.88 -12.69
C GLU A 45 -9.19 -18.63 -12.34
N GLN A 46 -8.31 -19.56 -12.72
CA GLN A 46 -6.86 -19.46 -12.49
C GLN A 46 -6.29 -18.12 -13.01
N GLN A 47 -6.93 -17.54 -14.03
CA GLN A 47 -6.59 -16.24 -14.61
C GLN A 47 -6.82 -15.07 -13.64
N ASP A 48 -7.89 -15.08 -12.86
CA ASP A 48 -8.20 -14.02 -11.89
C ASP A 48 -7.20 -14.04 -10.73
N TYR A 49 -6.87 -15.23 -10.23
CA TYR A 49 -5.83 -15.38 -9.20
C TYR A 49 -4.48 -14.83 -9.67
N ASN A 50 -4.06 -15.17 -10.90
CA ASN A 50 -2.80 -14.67 -11.47
C ASN A 50 -2.81 -13.15 -11.65
N ASN A 51 -3.94 -12.57 -12.09
CA ASN A 51 -4.11 -11.13 -12.23
C ASN A 51 -4.00 -10.42 -10.88
N ILE A 52 -4.68 -10.92 -9.84
CA ILE A 52 -4.63 -10.35 -8.49
C ILE A 52 -3.19 -10.34 -7.97
N ILE A 53 -2.49 -11.49 -8.05
CA ILE A 53 -1.11 -11.61 -7.59
C ILE A 53 -0.18 -10.67 -8.34
N PHE A 54 -0.31 -10.57 -9.66
CA PHE A 54 0.50 -9.67 -10.46
C PHE A 54 0.41 -8.23 -9.96
N TRP A 55 -0.80 -7.72 -9.77
CA TRP A 55 -1.01 -6.34 -9.31
C TRP A 55 -0.52 -6.13 -7.86
N VAL A 56 -0.77 -7.10 -6.97
CA VAL A 56 -0.30 -7.08 -5.59
C VAL A 56 1.23 -6.96 -5.53
N VAL A 57 1.93 -7.79 -6.31
CA VAL A 57 3.40 -7.79 -6.34
C VAL A 57 3.94 -6.53 -7.02
N ALA A 58 3.42 -6.15 -8.18
CA ALA A 58 3.91 -5.01 -8.94
C ALA A 58 3.84 -3.70 -8.14
N PHE A 59 2.65 -3.37 -7.62
CA PHE A 59 2.47 -2.16 -6.83
C PHE A 59 3.06 -2.29 -5.43
N GLY A 60 3.04 -3.49 -4.82
CA GLY A 60 3.69 -3.73 -3.53
C GLY A 60 5.20 -3.46 -3.56
N LEU A 61 5.88 -3.83 -4.65
CA LEU A 61 7.29 -3.49 -4.87
C LEU A 61 7.49 -1.99 -5.06
N MET A 62 6.63 -1.31 -5.83
CA MET A 62 6.69 0.14 -6.00
C MET A 62 6.53 0.88 -4.65
N ILE A 63 5.57 0.47 -3.83
CA ILE A 63 5.35 1.04 -2.48
C ILE A 63 6.58 0.81 -1.60
N SER A 64 7.15 -0.40 -1.64
CA SER A 64 8.34 -0.77 -0.86
C SER A 64 9.58 0.03 -1.27
N GLY A 65 9.75 0.27 -2.58
CA GLY A 65 10.78 1.17 -3.10
C GLY A 65 10.59 2.62 -2.66
N CYS A 66 9.36 3.13 -2.71
CA CYS A 66 9.04 4.47 -2.20
C CYS A 66 9.31 4.59 -0.69
N ALA A 67 9.01 3.53 0.09
CA ALA A 67 9.32 3.48 1.51
C ALA A 67 10.84 3.61 1.75
N PHE A 68 11.68 2.89 1.00
CA PHE A 68 13.13 3.01 1.11
C PHE A 68 13.59 4.47 0.99
N PHE A 69 13.21 5.13 -0.10
CA PHE A 69 13.67 6.49 -0.38
C PHE A 69 13.09 7.52 0.61
N LYS A 70 11.86 7.32 1.09
CA LYS A 70 11.23 8.20 2.09
C LYS A 70 11.93 8.10 3.44
N TYR A 71 12.16 6.88 3.93
CA TYR A 71 12.71 6.66 5.27
C TYR A 71 14.24 6.82 5.33
N SER A 72 14.94 6.68 4.20
CA SER A 72 16.35 7.08 4.06
C SER A 72 16.57 8.59 3.94
N SER A 73 15.52 9.36 3.67
CA SER A 73 15.61 10.82 3.58
C SER A 73 15.47 11.52 4.95
N PRO A 74 16.17 12.66 5.18
CA PRO A 74 16.03 13.45 6.41
C PRO A 74 14.57 13.83 6.71
N LYS A 75 14.19 13.84 7.99
CA LYS A 75 12.79 13.99 8.46
C LYS A 75 12.05 15.20 7.86
N GLN A 76 12.72 16.35 7.73
CA GLN A 76 12.14 17.59 7.20
C GLN A 76 12.83 17.99 5.90
N SER A 77 12.67 17.21 4.83
CA SER A 77 13.28 17.51 3.54
C SER A 77 12.26 17.46 2.42
N ILE A 78 12.42 18.36 1.44
CA ILE A 78 11.57 18.42 0.24
C ILE A 78 11.56 17.06 -0.47
N ARG A 79 12.71 16.40 -0.59
CA ARG A 79 12.83 15.03 -1.14
C ARG A 79 11.89 14.05 -0.44
N ARG A 80 11.87 14.06 0.91
CA ARG A 80 10.99 13.20 1.69
C ARG A 80 9.51 13.54 1.51
N GLY A 81 9.18 14.82 1.36
CA GLY A 81 7.83 15.29 1.03
C GLY A 81 7.37 14.75 -0.32
N ILE A 82 8.17 14.95 -1.36
CA ILE A 82 7.87 14.47 -2.73
C ILE A 82 7.72 12.96 -2.77
N ILE A 83 8.66 12.20 -2.21
CA ILE A 83 8.55 10.73 -2.20
C ILE A 83 7.34 10.28 -1.36
N GLY A 84 7.03 10.99 -0.27
CA GLY A 84 5.84 10.74 0.53
C GLY A 84 4.55 10.91 -0.27
N LEU A 85 4.48 11.94 -1.12
CA LEU A 85 3.35 12.17 -2.02
C LEU A 85 3.25 11.07 -3.09
N ILE A 86 4.38 10.73 -3.74
CA ILE A 86 4.44 9.63 -4.72
C ILE A 86 3.98 8.33 -4.07
N GLN A 87 4.45 8.01 -2.86
CA GLN A 87 4.05 6.79 -2.15
C GLN A 87 2.54 6.73 -1.92
N VAL A 88 1.90 7.85 -1.57
CA VAL A 88 0.45 7.92 -1.39
C VAL A 88 -0.27 7.69 -2.72
N LEU A 89 0.19 8.28 -3.81
CA LEU A 89 -0.37 8.03 -5.15
C LEU A 89 -0.27 6.56 -5.55
N VAL A 90 0.88 5.92 -5.30
CA VAL A 90 1.04 4.48 -5.56
C VAL A 90 0.14 3.63 -4.66
N ASN A 91 -0.07 4.01 -3.39
CA ASN A 91 -1.05 3.34 -2.52
C ASN A 91 -2.49 3.46 -3.06
N CYS A 92 -2.87 4.62 -3.63
CA CYS A 92 -4.16 4.75 -4.30
C CYS A 92 -4.28 3.81 -5.50
N LEU A 93 -3.24 3.74 -6.33
CA LEU A 93 -3.21 2.82 -7.49
C LEU A 93 -3.27 1.35 -7.04
N TYR A 94 -2.60 1.00 -5.95
CA TYR A 94 -2.66 -0.32 -5.34
C TYR A 94 -4.07 -0.69 -4.85
N LEU A 95 -4.77 0.25 -4.22
CA LEU A 95 -6.18 0.02 -3.87
C LEU A 95 -7.06 -0.11 -5.10
N TRP A 96 -6.80 0.73 -6.10
CA TRP A 96 -7.58 0.73 -7.32
C TRP A 96 -7.38 -0.55 -8.14
N SER A 97 -6.19 -1.16 -8.09
CA SER A 97 -5.94 -2.44 -8.77
C SER A 97 -6.81 -3.57 -8.23
N TYR A 98 -7.22 -3.53 -6.95
CA TYR A 98 -8.17 -4.51 -6.41
C TYR A 98 -9.51 -4.47 -7.13
N LYS A 99 -9.99 -3.27 -7.51
CA LYS A 99 -11.23 -3.11 -8.28
C LYS A 99 -11.12 -3.73 -9.68
N PHE A 100 -9.99 -3.55 -10.36
CA PHE A 100 -9.79 -4.10 -11.71
C PHE A 100 -9.44 -5.59 -11.72
N SER A 101 -8.90 -6.10 -10.62
CA SER A 101 -8.51 -7.51 -10.49
C SER A 101 -9.67 -8.46 -10.15
N GLY A 102 -10.91 -7.95 -10.00
CA GLY A 102 -12.07 -8.76 -9.59
C GLY A 102 -12.13 -9.09 -8.10
N ALA A 103 -11.07 -8.83 -7.34
CA ALA A 103 -10.98 -9.08 -5.89
C ALA A 103 -11.94 -8.26 -5.01
N ALA A 104 -12.74 -7.36 -5.59
CA ALA A 104 -13.66 -6.51 -4.84
C ALA A 104 -15.01 -7.18 -4.54
N GLN A 105 -15.40 -8.20 -5.30
CA GLN A 105 -16.71 -8.85 -5.19
C GLN A 105 -16.52 -10.36 -5.13
N TRP A 106 -17.02 -10.97 -4.06
CA TRP A 106 -16.88 -12.39 -3.79
C TRP A 106 -18.26 -13.00 -3.68
N THR A 107 -18.53 -14.04 -4.47
CA THR A 107 -19.78 -14.79 -4.41
C THR A 107 -19.48 -16.17 -3.86
N PHE A 108 -20.00 -16.47 -2.67
CA PHE A 108 -19.90 -17.78 -2.05
C PHE A 108 -21.23 -18.50 -2.19
N VAL A 109 -21.23 -19.68 -2.80
CA VAL A 109 -22.41 -20.55 -2.84
C VAL A 109 -22.28 -21.55 -1.70
N ILE A 110 -23.18 -21.48 -0.72
CA ILE A 110 -23.22 -22.41 0.42
C ILE A 110 -24.39 -23.35 0.18
N ILE A 111 -24.11 -24.66 0.10
CA ILE A 111 -25.15 -25.69 -0.05
C ILE A 111 -26.06 -25.62 1.20
N ASP A 112 -27.37 -25.66 0.97
CA ASP A 112 -28.44 -25.60 1.98
C ASP A 112 -28.64 -24.28 2.74
N PHE A 113 -27.77 -23.27 2.57
CA PHE A 113 -27.89 -21.97 3.26
C PHE A 113 -28.03 -20.74 2.34
N GLY A 114 -27.84 -20.91 1.03
CA GLY A 114 -28.02 -19.84 0.03
C GLY A 114 -26.70 -19.23 -0.45
N ILE A 115 -26.78 -18.06 -1.09
CA ILE A 115 -25.64 -17.34 -1.68
C ILE A 115 -25.23 -16.21 -0.74
N LEU A 116 -23.96 -16.17 -0.35
CA LEU A 116 -23.38 -15.06 0.40
C LEU A 116 -22.55 -14.19 -0.54
N PHE A 117 -22.95 -12.93 -0.68
CA PHE A 117 -22.20 -11.91 -1.42
C PHE A 117 -21.37 -11.10 -0.43
N LEU A 118 -20.06 -11.14 -0.59
CA LEU A 118 -19.14 -10.28 0.15
C LEU A 118 -18.60 -9.23 -0.82
N ASP A 119 -19.15 -8.03 -0.71
CA ASP A 119 -18.75 -6.86 -1.47
C ASP A 119 -17.88 -5.94 -0.60
N VAL A 120 -16.61 -5.83 -0.96
CA VAL A 120 -15.66 -4.94 -0.28
C VAL A 120 -15.46 -3.61 -1.02
N GLU A 121 -16.25 -3.32 -2.06
CA GLU A 121 -16.15 -2.08 -2.82
C GLU A 121 -16.34 -0.84 -1.93
N GLN A 122 -17.30 -0.87 -1.01
CA GLN A 122 -17.50 0.24 -0.06
C GLN A 122 -16.29 0.44 0.86
N MET A 123 -15.64 -0.66 1.28
CA MET A 123 -14.42 -0.59 2.08
C MET A 123 -13.27 0.04 1.27
N LEU A 124 -13.11 -0.36 0.01
CA LEU A 124 -12.10 0.22 -0.90
C LEU A 124 -12.34 1.72 -1.09
N LEU A 125 -13.58 2.14 -1.35
CA LEU A 125 -13.95 3.55 -1.51
C LEU A 125 -13.64 4.37 -0.25
N MET A 126 -13.94 3.85 0.94
CA MET A 126 -13.60 4.49 2.21
C MET A 126 -12.09 4.72 2.32
N TYR A 127 -11.28 3.68 2.05
CA TYR A 127 -9.82 3.83 2.10
C TYR A 127 -9.28 4.81 1.04
N MET A 128 -9.86 4.85 -0.18
CA MET A 128 -9.50 5.87 -1.16
C MET A 128 -9.81 7.29 -0.67
N GLY A 129 -10.93 7.48 0.05
CA GLY A 129 -11.27 8.75 0.70
C GLY A 129 -10.25 9.15 1.78
N LEU A 130 -9.76 8.21 2.58
CA LEU A 130 -8.70 8.47 3.55
C LEU A 130 -7.37 8.86 2.87
N TYR A 131 -7.04 8.20 1.76
CA TYR A 131 -5.85 8.55 1.00
C TYR A 131 -5.94 9.92 0.33
N SER A 132 -7.12 10.36 -0.13
CA SER A 132 -7.28 11.70 -0.70
C SER A 132 -7.00 12.80 0.33
N LEU A 133 -7.45 12.63 1.58
CA LEU A 133 -7.09 13.52 2.69
C LEU A 133 -5.59 13.51 2.96
N THR A 134 -4.97 12.32 2.87
CA THR A 134 -3.53 12.17 3.06
C THR A 134 -2.73 12.90 1.97
N ILE A 135 -3.23 12.96 0.73
CA ILE A 135 -2.63 13.76 -0.36
C ILE A 135 -2.60 15.24 0.05
N VAL A 136 -3.70 15.80 0.54
CA VAL A 136 -3.78 17.20 0.98
C VAL A 136 -2.73 17.49 2.07
N LEU A 137 -2.62 16.60 3.06
CA LEU A 137 -1.60 16.72 4.11
C LEU A 137 -0.17 16.68 3.56
N LYS A 138 0.11 15.81 2.58
CA LYS A 138 1.45 15.71 1.97
C LYS A 138 1.79 16.92 1.12
N VAL A 139 0.81 17.50 0.41
CA VAL A 139 0.99 18.75 -0.33
C VAL A 139 1.31 19.88 0.65
N TYR A 140 0.58 19.97 1.76
CA TYR A 140 0.87 20.94 2.82
C TYR A 140 2.30 20.77 3.39
N ASP A 141 2.72 19.54 3.71
CA ASP A 141 4.09 19.26 4.17
C ASP A 141 5.16 19.77 3.18
N ILE A 142 4.92 19.61 1.87
CA ILE A 142 5.84 20.08 0.83
C ILE A 142 5.93 21.61 0.82
N PHE A 143 4.79 22.31 0.94
CA PHE A 143 4.77 23.76 1.05
C PHE A 143 5.52 24.24 2.30
N ASP A 144 5.25 23.64 3.46
CA ASP A 144 5.95 23.98 4.71
C ASP A 144 7.47 23.78 4.60
N PHE A 145 7.91 22.65 4.06
CA PHE A 145 9.34 22.38 3.85
C PHE A 145 10.02 23.33 2.86
N THR A 146 9.25 23.88 1.91
CA THR A 146 9.74 24.84 0.92
C THR A 146 9.90 26.22 1.52
N ILE A 147 8.90 26.69 2.27
CA ILE A 147 8.89 28.03 2.90
C ILE A 147 9.90 28.07 4.06
N ASN A 148 9.89 27.07 4.94
CA ASN A 148 10.73 27.05 6.14
C ASN A 148 12.13 26.47 5.93
N ARG A 149 12.56 26.32 4.67
CA ARG A 149 13.81 25.65 4.28
C ARG A 149 15.06 26.15 5.03
N LYS A 150 15.17 27.47 5.24
CA LYS A 150 16.33 28.10 5.91
C LYS A 150 16.36 27.73 7.40
N LYS A 151 15.26 27.93 8.12
CA LYS A 151 15.10 27.60 9.54
C LYS A 151 15.33 26.11 9.81
N ILE A 152 14.83 25.25 8.92
CA ILE A 152 15.02 23.79 8.98
C ILE A 152 16.50 23.40 8.78
N ARG A 153 17.23 24.10 7.90
CA ARG A 153 18.65 23.83 7.66
C ARG A 153 19.50 24.25 8.86
N GLU A 154 19.18 25.39 9.47
CA GLU A 154 19.87 25.89 10.67
C GLU A 154 19.66 24.97 11.88
N ASN A 155 18.43 24.52 12.13
CA ASN A 155 18.14 23.58 13.22
C ASN A 155 18.88 22.24 13.04
N ARG A 156 19.06 21.77 11.81
CA ARG A 156 19.80 20.54 11.52
C ARG A 156 21.31 20.63 11.68
N MET A 157 21.89 21.83 11.70
CA MET A 157 23.32 22.02 11.95
C MET A 157 23.64 22.18 13.44
N LYS A 158 22.61 22.38 14.27
CA LYS A 158 22.73 22.49 15.74
C LYS A 158 22.54 21.15 16.46
N GLU A 159 22.04 20.12 15.76
CA GLU A 159 21.88 18.72 16.24
C GLU A 159 22.98 17.81 15.69
#